data_AF-A0A2I0KLR8-F1
#
_entry.id   AF-A0A2I0KLR8-F1
#
_cell.length_a   1.000
_cell.length_b   1.000
_cell.length_c   1.000
_cell.angle_alpha   90.00
_cell.angle_beta   90.00
_cell.angle_gamma   90.00
#
_symmetry.space_group_name_H-M   'P 1'
#
loop_
_entity.id
_entity.type
_entity.pdbx_description
1 polymer ?
#
loop_
_entity_poly.entity_id
_entity_poly.type
_entity_poly.pdbx_seq_one_letter_code
_entity_poly.pdbx_strand_id
1 'polypeptide(L)'
;MATEATTAFKVMNQEFDKMLFLLTVLNVVYVLDPNLQPLEDSAPDATPEKIAKVAELKKKREEDKFTCRGHILNTLSDRLYDLYMSMQSPMEIWKALEEKYNTEWQGTDKFLMMKYFEFKMLDSVPIMDQVHELQILVSRLRDLKVIVSESL
;
A
#
# COMPACT_ATOMS: atom_id res chain seq x y z
N MET A 1 -4.96 20.29 8.62
CA MET A 1 -5.04 19.93 7.19
C MET A 1 -3.72 19.39 6.62
N ALA A 2 -2.67 20.19 6.39
CA ALA A 2 -1.42 19.67 5.78
C ALA A 2 -0.58 18.74 6.70
N THR A 3 -0.71 18.86 8.02
CA THR A 3 0.00 18.02 9.00
C THR A 3 -0.65 16.65 9.18
N GLU A 4 -1.97 16.57 8.99
CA GLU A 4 -2.76 15.34 9.11
C GLU A 4 -2.50 14.41 7.92
N ALA A 5 -2.44 14.95 6.70
CA ALA A 5 -2.18 14.14 5.49
C ALA A 5 -0.79 13.47 5.52
N THR A 6 0.26 14.20 5.92
CA THR A 6 1.62 13.63 6.06
C THR A 6 1.69 12.58 7.18
N THR A 7 0.95 12.79 8.28
CA THR A 7 0.89 11.84 9.38
C THR A 7 0.12 10.58 8.98
N ALA A 8 -1.02 10.74 8.30
CA ALA A 8 -1.82 9.65 7.77
C ALA A 8 -1.02 8.80 6.77
N PHE A 9 -0.27 9.43 5.85
CA PHE A 9 0.60 8.73 4.91
C PHE A 9 1.69 7.91 5.61
N LYS A 10 2.35 8.48 6.63
CA LYS A 10 3.39 7.77 7.39
C LYS A 10 2.84 6.58 8.18
N VAL A 11 1.69 6.77 8.84
CA VAL A 11 1.00 5.69 9.58
C VAL A 11 0.59 4.57 8.62
N MET A 12 0.07 4.94 7.46
CA MET A 12 -0.38 4.02 6.43
C MET A 12 0.76 3.20 5.82
N ASN A 13 1.89 3.82 5.45
CA ASN A 13 3.08 3.09 5.00
C ASN A 13 3.60 2.12 6.08
N GLN A 14 3.57 2.56 7.35
CA GLN A 14 3.94 1.70 8.47
C GLN A 14 2.97 0.51 8.64
N GLU A 15 1.66 0.69 8.46
CA GLU A 15 0.70 -0.42 8.50
C GLU A 15 0.90 -1.40 7.32
N PHE A 16 1.30 -0.91 6.15
CA PHE A 16 1.70 -1.79 5.03
C PHE A 16 2.90 -2.65 5.33
N ASP A 17 3.97 -2.03 5.85
CA ASP A 17 5.20 -2.74 6.14
C ASP A 17 4.96 -3.81 7.21
N LYS A 18 4.13 -3.51 8.23
CA LYS A 18 3.72 -4.48 9.25
C LYS A 18 2.92 -5.64 8.65
N MET A 19 1.95 -5.33 7.79
CA MET A 19 1.15 -6.35 7.10
C MET A 19 2.04 -7.25 6.25
N LEU A 20 2.90 -6.67 5.42
CA LEU A 20 3.83 -7.40 4.57
C LEU A 20 4.76 -8.28 5.40
N PHE A 21 5.35 -7.75 6.46
CA PHE A 21 6.18 -8.50 7.40
C PHE A 21 5.45 -9.70 8.00
N LEU A 22 4.22 -9.50 8.48
CA LEU A 22 3.40 -10.58 9.04
C LEU A 22 3.15 -11.69 8.01
N LEU A 23 2.75 -11.33 6.80
CA LEU A 23 2.50 -12.29 5.72
C LEU A 23 3.78 -13.04 5.32
N THR A 24 4.95 -12.37 5.35
CA THR A 24 6.25 -12.99 5.08
C THR A 24 6.60 -14.01 6.16
N VAL A 25 6.42 -13.67 7.44
CA VAL A 25 6.67 -14.58 8.58
C VAL A 25 5.76 -15.81 8.50
N LEU A 26 4.52 -15.63 8.06
CA LEU A 26 3.56 -16.72 7.84
C LEU A 26 3.82 -17.51 6.56
N ASN A 27 4.75 -17.05 5.71
CA ASN A 27 5.09 -17.65 4.42
C ASN A 27 3.91 -17.78 3.44
N VAL A 28 3.00 -16.80 3.46
CA VAL A 28 1.81 -16.76 2.59
C VAL A 28 1.85 -15.63 1.55
N VAL A 29 2.90 -14.80 1.54
CA VAL A 29 3.09 -13.69 0.58
C VAL A 29 3.01 -14.16 -0.88
N TYR A 30 3.48 -15.37 -1.18
CA TYR A 30 3.45 -15.91 -2.55
C TYR A 30 2.03 -15.98 -3.15
N VAL A 31 1.00 -16.02 -2.31
CA VAL A 31 -0.41 -15.98 -2.75
C VAL A 31 -0.77 -14.65 -3.43
N LEU A 32 -0.03 -13.59 -3.11
CA LEU A 32 -0.19 -12.25 -3.67
C LEU A 32 0.64 -12.03 -4.95
N ASP A 33 1.28 -13.07 -5.50
CA ASP A 33 2.00 -12.95 -6.77
C ASP A 33 1.01 -12.88 -7.94
N PRO A 34 1.01 -11.80 -8.76
CA PRO A 34 0.16 -11.70 -9.95
C PRO A 34 0.40 -12.81 -10.97
N ASN A 35 1.59 -13.41 -10.94
CA ASN A 35 2.03 -14.46 -11.86
C ASN A 35 1.84 -15.87 -11.29
N LEU A 36 1.15 -16.00 -10.14
CA LEU A 36 0.92 -17.29 -9.51
C LEU A 36 0.12 -18.21 -10.46
N GLN A 37 0.79 -19.24 -10.97
CA GLN A 37 0.17 -20.15 -11.93
C GLN A 37 -0.94 -20.98 -11.29
N PRO A 38 -2.09 -21.16 -11.97
CA PRO A 38 -3.11 -22.12 -11.56
C PRO A 38 -2.49 -23.51 -11.43
N LEU A 39 -2.89 -24.26 -10.40
CA LEU A 39 -2.48 -25.65 -10.27
C LEU A 39 -3.29 -26.48 -11.27
N GLU A 40 -2.63 -26.97 -12.30
CA GLU A 40 -3.25 -27.89 -13.27
C GLU A 40 -3.76 -29.15 -12.57
N ASP A 41 -4.83 -29.73 -13.11
CA ASP A 41 -5.24 -31.07 -12.72
C ASP A 41 -4.22 -32.09 -13.18
N SER A 42 -4.09 -33.18 -12.42
CA SER A 42 -3.20 -34.26 -12.80
C SER A 42 -3.63 -34.86 -14.13
N ALA A 43 -2.66 -35.15 -15.00
CA ALA A 43 -2.91 -35.79 -16.29
C ALA A 43 -3.65 -37.14 -16.12
N PRO A 44 -4.41 -37.58 -17.14
CA PRO A 44 -5.22 -38.81 -17.06
C PRO A 44 -4.42 -40.09 -16.78
N ASP A 45 -3.12 -40.07 -17.05
CA ASP A 45 -2.15 -41.16 -16.87
C ASP A 45 -1.23 -40.96 -15.64
N ALA A 46 -1.51 -39.95 -14.81
CA ALA A 46 -0.69 -39.66 -13.64
C ALA A 46 -0.79 -40.77 -12.58
N THR A 47 0.34 -41.06 -11.93
CA THR A 47 0.37 -42.02 -10.83
C THR A 47 -0.47 -41.52 -9.65
N PRO A 48 -1.09 -42.41 -8.85
CA PRO A 48 -1.87 -42.03 -7.67
C PRO A 48 -1.13 -41.09 -6.70
N GLU A 49 0.19 -41.26 -6.59
CA GLU A 49 1.06 -40.42 -5.78
C GLU A 49 1.17 -38.98 -6.29
N LYS A 50 1.20 -38.78 -7.61
CA LYS A 50 1.20 -37.43 -8.22
C LYS A 50 -0.15 -36.75 -8.02
N ILE A 51 -1.24 -37.49 -8.17
CA ILE A 51 -2.60 -37.00 -7.94
C ILE A 51 -2.75 -36.52 -6.49
N ALA A 52 -2.32 -37.33 -5.52
CA ALA A 52 -2.37 -36.98 -4.10
C ALA A 52 -1.56 -35.71 -3.79
N LYS A 53 -0.34 -35.60 -4.32
CA LYS A 53 0.51 -34.40 -4.15
C LYS A 53 -0.13 -33.14 -4.71
N VAL A 54 -0.72 -33.21 -5.90
CA VAL A 54 -1.42 -32.05 -6.50
C VAL A 54 -2.63 -31.65 -5.65
N ALA A 55 -3.40 -32.61 -5.15
CA ALA A 55 -4.55 -32.32 -4.28
C ALA A 55 -4.12 -31.69 -2.95
N GLU A 56 -3.04 -32.17 -2.33
CA GLU A 56 -2.49 -31.61 -1.09
C GLU A 56 -1.97 -30.19 -1.30
N LEU A 57 -1.27 -29.93 -2.40
CA LEU A 57 -0.81 -28.58 -2.77
C LEU A 57 -1.98 -27.63 -3.04
N LYS A 58 -3.04 -28.09 -3.72
CA LYS A 58 -4.26 -27.29 -3.94
C LYS A 58 -4.90 -26.92 -2.61
N LYS A 59 -5.09 -27.91 -1.72
CA LYS A 59 -5.65 -27.69 -0.39
C LYS A 59 -4.82 -26.68 0.41
N LYS A 60 -3.50 -26.87 0.48
CA LYS A 60 -2.60 -25.95 1.17
C LYS A 60 -2.70 -24.53 0.61
N ARG A 61 -2.75 -24.37 -0.71
CA ARG A 61 -2.88 -23.04 -1.33
C ARG A 61 -4.18 -22.35 -0.94
N GLU A 62 -5.29 -23.08 -0.86
CA GLU A 62 -6.56 -22.50 -0.41
C GLU A 62 -6.54 -22.11 1.08
N GLU A 63 -5.87 -22.90 1.92
CA GLU A 63 -5.63 -22.55 3.33
C GLU A 63 -4.74 -21.30 3.47
N ASP A 64 -3.69 -21.20 2.65
CA ASP A 64 -2.80 -20.04 2.62
C ASP A 64 -3.53 -18.78 2.11
N LYS A 65 -4.43 -18.91 1.13
CA LYS A 65 -5.30 -17.82 0.66
C LYS A 65 -6.23 -17.33 1.76
N PHE A 66 -6.88 -18.25 2.47
CA PHE A 66 -7.76 -17.91 3.58
C PHE A 66 -7.00 -17.20 4.69
N THR A 67 -5.82 -17.72 5.05
CA THR A 67 -4.93 -17.15 6.06
C THR A 67 -4.46 -15.76 5.67
N CYS A 68 -3.94 -15.62 4.44
CA CYS A 68 -3.48 -14.33 3.89
C CYS A 68 -4.59 -13.28 3.93
N ARG A 69 -5.79 -13.64 3.45
CA ARG A 69 -6.96 -12.76 3.48
C ARG A 69 -7.33 -12.32 4.89
N GLY A 70 -7.40 -13.26 5.83
CA GLY A 70 -7.73 -12.98 7.23
C GLY A 70 -6.74 -12.00 7.86
N HIS A 71 -5.44 -12.19 7.63
CA HIS A 71 -4.42 -11.30 8.15
C HIS A 71 -4.44 -9.92 7.51
N ILE A 72 -4.63 -9.82 6.18
CA ILE A 72 -4.81 -8.53 5.50
C ILE A 72 -5.96 -7.78 6.18
N LEU A 73 -7.15 -8.38 6.24
CA LEU A 73 -8.33 -7.75 6.82
C LEU A 73 -8.14 -7.34 8.28
N ASN A 74 -7.47 -8.16 9.10
CA ASN A 74 -7.25 -7.87 10.52
C ASN A 74 -6.29 -6.70 10.77
N THR A 75 -5.49 -6.29 9.78
CA THR A 75 -4.62 -5.10 9.87
C THR A 75 -5.32 -3.81 9.44
N LEU A 76 -6.50 -3.92 8.84
CA LEU A 76 -7.25 -2.78 8.33
C LEU A 76 -8.00 -2.06 9.47
N SER A 77 -8.12 -0.74 9.36
CA SER A 77 -9.09 0.01 10.17
C SER A 77 -10.53 -0.41 9.84
N ASP A 78 -11.46 -0.24 10.78
CA ASP A 78 -12.88 -0.62 10.63
C ASP A 78 -13.48 -0.18 9.29
N ARG A 79 -13.21 1.07 8.88
CA ARG A 79 -13.72 1.63 7.61
C ARG A 79 -13.20 0.90 6.38
N LEU A 80 -11.95 0.45 6.40
CA LEU A 80 -11.36 -0.31 5.29
C LEU A 80 -11.79 -1.77 5.36
N TYR A 81 -11.90 -2.34 6.56
CA TYR A 81 -12.42 -3.68 6.76
C TYR A 81 -13.80 -3.83 6.13
N ASP A 82 -14.75 -2.94 6.44
CA ASP A 82 -16.12 -2.97 5.90
C ASP A 82 -16.14 -2.87 4.37
N LEU A 83 -15.22 -2.11 3.79
CA LEU A 83 -15.12 -1.93 2.34
C LEU A 83 -14.62 -3.18 1.62
N TYR A 84 -13.66 -3.90 2.22
CA TYR A 84 -12.96 -5.00 1.58
C TYR A 84 -13.40 -6.40 2.07
N MET A 85 -14.17 -6.50 3.15
CA MET A 85 -14.58 -7.79 3.73
C MET A 85 -15.44 -8.67 2.82
N SER A 86 -16.04 -8.12 1.76
CA SER A 86 -16.82 -8.86 0.77
C SER A 86 -15.94 -9.55 -0.28
N MET A 87 -14.74 -9.02 -0.54
CA MET A 87 -13.80 -9.57 -1.51
C MET A 87 -13.25 -10.92 -1.01
N GLN A 88 -13.27 -11.94 -1.86
CA GLN A 88 -12.81 -13.28 -1.50
C GLN A 88 -11.34 -13.49 -1.82
N SER A 89 -10.82 -12.80 -2.83
CA SER A 89 -9.44 -12.93 -3.24
C SER A 89 -8.54 -12.03 -2.38
N PRO A 90 -7.56 -12.57 -1.62
CA PRO A 90 -6.57 -11.74 -0.93
C PRO A 90 -5.81 -10.84 -1.91
N MET A 91 -5.62 -11.30 -3.16
CA MET A 91 -4.92 -10.54 -4.20
C MET A 91 -5.73 -9.35 -4.72
N GLU A 92 -7.06 -9.46 -4.78
CA GLU A 92 -7.91 -8.32 -5.14
C GLU A 92 -7.87 -7.25 -4.05
N ILE A 93 -7.93 -7.67 -2.78
CA ILE A 93 -7.80 -6.76 -1.65
C ILE A 93 -6.44 -6.07 -1.69
N TRP A 94 -5.35 -6.84 -1.87
CA TRP A 94 -3.99 -6.30 -1.95
C TRP A 94 -3.84 -5.24 -3.04
N LYS A 95 -4.31 -5.51 -4.26
CA LYS A 95 -4.25 -4.56 -5.37
C LYS A 95 -5.08 -3.30 -5.11
N ALA A 96 -6.30 -3.46 -4.60
CA ALA A 96 -7.18 -2.33 -4.31
C ALA A 96 -6.61 -1.42 -3.21
N LEU A 97 -5.94 -2.04 -2.24
CA LEU A 97 -5.17 -1.35 -1.23
C LEU A 97 -3.99 -0.59 -1.90
N GLU A 98 -3.08 -1.26 -2.61
CA GLU A 98 -1.96 -0.61 -3.31
C GLU A 98 -2.39 0.58 -4.19
N GLU A 99 -3.45 0.42 -4.99
CA GLU A 99 -3.98 1.49 -5.84
C GLU A 99 -4.47 2.69 -5.05
N LYS A 100 -5.25 2.43 -3.98
CA LYS A 100 -5.75 3.48 -3.10
C LYS A 100 -4.60 4.29 -2.52
N TYR A 101 -3.58 3.62 -1.99
CA TYR A 101 -2.48 4.30 -1.32
C TYR A 101 -1.51 4.97 -2.28
N ASN A 102 -1.30 4.41 -3.47
CA ASN A 102 -0.56 5.09 -4.53
C ASN A 102 -1.29 6.37 -4.99
N THR A 103 -2.62 6.32 -5.09
CA THR A 103 -3.44 7.49 -5.45
C THR A 103 -3.41 8.57 -4.37
N GLU A 104 -3.55 8.19 -3.09
CA GLU A 104 -3.44 9.12 -1.95
C GLU A 104 -2.04 9.74 -1.86
N TRP A 105 -0.98 8.97 -2.15
CA TRP A 105 0.39 9.46 -2.24
C TRP A 105 0.57 10.48 -3.36
N GLN A 106 0.19 10.15 -4.59
CA GLN A 106 0.25 11.06 -5.74
C GLN A 106 -0.56 12.34 -5.52
N GLY A 107 -1.73 12.24 -4.86
CA GLY A 107 -2.54 13.39 -4.50
C GLY A 107 -1.85 14.31 -3.48
N THR A 108 -1.18 13.72 -2.49
CA THR A 108 -0.43 14.46 -1.46
C THR A 108 0.77 15.18 -2.08
N ASP A 109 1.51 14.51 -2.96
CA ASP A 109 2.65 15.09 -3.68
C ASP A 109 2.22 16.26 -4.56
N LYS A 110 1.14 16.07 -5.34
CA LYS A 110 0.56 17.13 -6.18
C LYS A 110 0.10 18.32 -5.35
N PHE A 111 -0.54 18.09 -4.21
CA PHE A 111 -0.98 19.16 -3.31
C PHE A 111 0.18 19.96 -2.74
N LEU A 112 1.25 19.29 -2.27
CA LEU A 112 2.44 19.95 -1.75
C LEU A 112 3.16 20.77 -2.83
N MET A 113 3.27 20.21 -4.05
CA MET A 113 3.85 20.91 -5.19
C MET A 113 3.05 22.15 -5.57
N MET A 114 1.72 22.05 -5.65
CA MET A 114 0.84 23.19 -5.92
C MET A 114 0.96 24.28 -4.85
N LYS A 115 0.94 23.90 -3.56
CA LYS A 115 1.08 24.86 -2.45
C LYS A 115 2.43 25.59 -2.49
N TYR A 116 3.50 24.92 -2.91
CA TYR A 116 4.81 25.57 -3.11
C TYR A 116 4.80 26.53 -4.30
N PHE A 117 4.28 26.13 -5.45
CA PHE A 117 4.21 26.99 -6.64
C PHE A 117 3.33 28.22 -6.45
N GLU A 118 2.25 28.10 -5.69
CA GLU A 118 1.32 29.19 -5.38
C GLU A 118 1.76 30.03 -4.17
N PHE A 119 2.85 29.65 -3.49
CA PHE A 119 3.33 30.37 -2.32
C PHE A 119 3.72 31.80 -2.69
N LYS A 120 3.07 32.77 -2.04
CA LYS A 120 3.36 34.20 -2.18
C LYS A 120 3.41 34.81 -0.80
N MET A 121 4.39 35.67 -0.59
CA MET A 121 4.46 36.42 0.66
C MET A 121 3.38 37.51 0.68
N LEU A 122 2.78 37.70 1.85
CA LEU A 122 1.77 38.71 2.13
C LEU A 122 2.35 39.74 3.09
N ASP A 123 2.16 41.03 2.79
CA ASP A 123 2.66 42.14 3.61
C ASP A 123 2.01 42.19 5.01
N SER A 124 0.83 41.58 5.16
CA SER A 124 0.08 41.51 6.41
C SER A 124 0.56 40.42 7.38
N VAL A 125 1.53 39.59 6.98
CA VAL A 125 2.02 38.45 7.78
C VAL A 125 3.50 38.68 8.13
N PRO A 126 3.95 38.38 9.36
CA PRO A 126 5.37 38.49 9.71
C PRO A 126 6.26 37.67 8.79
N ILE A 127 7.34 38.26 8.28
CA ILE A 127 8.27 37.63 7.33
C ILE A 127 8.81 36.29 7.87
N MET A 128 9.11 36.22 9.18
CA MET A 128 9.65 35.01 9.80
C MET A 128 8.68 33.83 9.76
N ASP A 129 7.39 34.06 9.97
CA ASP A 129 6.38 33.00 9.91
C ASP A 129 6.23 32.47 8.49
N GLN A 130 6.27 33.37 7.51
CA GLN A 130 6.21 33.02 6.08
C GLN A 130 7.44 32.23 5.64
N VAL A 131 8.64 32.64 6.06
CA VAL A 131 9.89 31.90 5.79
C VAL A 131 9.83 30.51 6.44
N HIS A 132 9.30 30.40 7.66
CA HIS A 132 9.14 29.11 8.32
C HIS A 132 8.18 28.18 7.56
N GLU A 133 7.04 28.71 7.10
CA GLU A 133 6.11 27.94 6.27
C GLU A 133 6.76 27.46 4.95
N LEU A 134 7.52 28.33 4.29
CA LEU A 134 8.25 27.97 3.07
C LEU A 134 9.31 26.89 3.34
N GLN A 135 10.04 26.99 4.45
CA GLN A 135 11.02 25.97 4.86
C GLN A 135 10.37 24.61 5.11
N ILE A 136 9.19 24.58 5.73
CA ILE A 136 8.42 23.34 5.92
C ILE A 136 8.02 22.75 4.56
N LEU A 137 7.52 23.57 3.62
CA LEU A 137 7.15 23.10 2.28
C LEU A 137 8.35 22.51 1.53
N VAL A 138 9.49 23.21 1.51
CA VAL A 138 10.72 22.74 0.88
C VAL A 138 11.26 21.47 1.53
N SER A 139 11.21 21.37 2.86
CA SER A 139 11.62 20.14 3.58
C SER A 139 10.79 18.95 3.14
N ARG A 140 9.46 19.09 3.12
CA ARG A 140 8.54 18.02 2.74
C ARG A 140 8.71 17.60 1.28
N LEU A 141 8.94 18.55 0.37
CA LEU A 141 9.21 18.26 -1.04
C LEU A 141 10.53 17.50 -1.25
N ARG A 142 11.57 17.81 -0.46
CA ARG A 142 12.84 17.06 -0.50
C ARG A 142 12.68 15.62 -0.03
N ASP A 143 11.90 15.39 1.02
CA ASP A 143 11.62 14.03 1.52
C ASP A 143 10.92 13.16 0.47
N LEU A 144 10.15 13.78 -0.42
CA LEU A 144 9.45 13.13 -1.55
C LEU A 144 10.35 12.86 -2.76
N LYS A 145 11.66 13.18 -2.70
CA LYS A 145 12.61 13.10 -3.84
C LYS A 145 12.16 13.90 -5.07
N VAL A 146 11.27 14.88 -4.91
CA VAL A 146 10.92 15.80 -5.99
C VAL A 146 12.14 16.70 -6.21
N ILE A 147 12.71 16.65 -7.42
CA ILE A 147 13.79 17.56 -7.81
C ILE A 147 13.19 18.96 -7.90
N VAL A 148 13.30 19.73 -6.83
CA VAL A 148 13.02 21.17 -6.87
C VAL A 148 14.17 21.78 -7.65
N SER A 149 13.92 22.11 -8.91
CA SER A 149 14.91 22.79 -9.74
C SER A 149 15.13 24.19 -9.17
N GLU A 150 16.31 24.42 -8.58
CA GLU A 150 16.78 25.77 -8.23
C GLU A 150 17.15 26.50 -9.52
N SER A 151 16.14 27.02 -10.22
CA SER A 151 16.35 28.05 -11.23
C SER A 151 15.85 29.37 -10.66
N LEU A 152 16.80 30.13 -10.11
CA LEU A 152 16.70 31.57 -9.83
C LEU A 152 16.71 32.36 -11.15
#